data_AF-A0A523C127-F1
#
_entry.id   AF-A0A523C127-F1
#
_cell.length_a   1.000
_cell.length_b   1.000
_cell.length_c   1.000
_cell.angle_alpha   90.00
_cell.angle_beta   90.00
_cell.angle_gamma   90.00
#
_symmetry.space_group_name_H-M   'P 1'
#
loop_
_entity.id
_entity.type
_entity.pdbx_description
1 polymer ?
#
loop_
_entity_poly.entity_id
_entity_poly.type
_entity_poly.pdbx_seq_one_letter_code
_entity_poly.pdbx_strand_id
1 'polypeptide(L)'
;RVKDKIREITTRSKPTSGGLYIVSIYQNNGSTGADYFTNSQGISDAEDAVALANNLAQTDNTPIYFAVDFDATASEVTDNIVPYFQGVLSVLNNSTKNPNGYRLGVYGSRAVCGYIRGTYSATTRYTFIVDNSWRGDFDDWNLRQYNFNTLLGTGTGQINVDYVESSSYGGGGWKE
;
A
#
# COMPACT_ATOMS: atom_id res chain seq x y z
N ARG A 1 -15.98 9.00 -12.29
CA ARG A 1 -16.87 8.60 -11.18
C ARG A 1 -17.42 7.24 -11.56
N VAL A 2 -16.91 6.08 -11.16
CA VAL A 2 -16.02 5.61 -10.10
C VAL A 2 -14.88 4.86 -10.80
N LYS A 3 -13.62 5.04 -10.38
CA LYS A 3 -12.49 4.24 -10.87
C LYS A 3 -11.65 3.87 -9.67
N ASP A 4 -12.16 2.90 -8.92
CA ASP A 4 -11.39 2.16 -7.93
C ASP A 4 -10.19 1.58 -8.67
N LYS A 5 -9.02 2.21 -8.49
CA LYS A 5 -7.78 1.67 -8.99
C LYS A 5 -7.09 1.05 -7.80
N ILE A 6 -7.24 -0.26 -7.65
CA ILE A 6 -6.04 -1.00 -7.29
C ILE A 6 -5.05 -0.70 -8.41
N ARG A 7 -4.07 0.17 -8.14
CA ARG A 7 -3.00 0.44 -9.09
C ARG A 7 -2.07 -0.75 -8.96
N GLU A 8 -2.05 -1.63 -9.95
CA GLU A 8 -1.04 -2.66 -10.04
C GLU A 8 0.34 -1.98 -9.99
N ILE A 9 1.08 -2.13 -8.88
CA ILE A 9 2.47 -1.73 -8.83
C ILE A 9 3.26 -3.00 -9.11
N THR A 10 3.60 -3.20 -10.37
CA THR A 10 4.48 -4.29 -10.78
C THR A 10 5.90 -3.97 -10.34
N THR A 11 6.47 -4.72 -9.40
CA THR A 11 7.91 -4.61 -9.09
C THR A 11 8.67 -5.54 -10.03
N ARG A 12 9.42 -4.96 -10.98
CA ARG A 12 10.30 -5.71 -11.90
C ARG A 12 11.68 -5.91 -11.27
N SER A 13 11.97 -7.10 -10.75
CA SER A 13 13.35 -7.58 -10.79
C SER A 13 13.70 -7.93 -12.24
N LYS A 14 14.89 -7.50 -12.71
CA LYS A 14 15.45 -7.68 -14.08
C LYS A 14 14.91 -8.92 -14.85
N PRO A 15 14.58 -8.79 -16.15
CA PRO A 15 14.04 -9.89 -16.94
C PRO A 15 15.14 -10.91 -17.26
N THR A 16 15.28 -11.88 -16.39
CA THR A 16 15.96 -13.15 -16.67
C THR A 16 15.00 -14.26 -16.24
N SER A 17 14.20 -14.75 -17.18
CA SER A 17 13.40 -16.00 -17.09
C SER A 17 12.35 -16.15 -15.96
N GLY A 18 12.19 -15.21 -15.04
CA GLY A 18 11.17 -15.22 -14.00
C GLY A 18 10.06 -14.21 -14.27
N GLY A 19 8.79 -14.65 -14.20
CA GLY A 19 7.62 -13.78 -14.38
C GLY A 19 7.58 -12.58 -13.42
N LEU A 20 6.66 -11.64 -13.70
CA LEU A 20 6.47 -10.42 -12.93
C LEU A 20 5.85 -10.71 -11.57
N TYR A 21 6.26 -9.94 -10.56
CA TYR A 21 5.57 -9.90 -9.26
C TYR A 21 4.59 -8.73 -9.24
N ILE A 22 3.40 -8.99 -8.69
CA ILE A 22 2.31 -8.03 -8.53
C ILE A 22 2.21 -7.68 -7.05
N VAL A 23 2.04 -6.39 -6.71
CA VAL A 23 1.60 -5.98 -5.37
C VAL A 23 0.33 -5.14 -5.49
N SER A 24 -0.55 -5.28 -4.50
CA SER A 24 -1.84 -4.60 -4.46
C SER A 24 -1.76 -3.36 -3.57
N ILE A 25 -2.05 -2.19 -4.12
CA ILE A 25 -2.22 -0.94 -3.37
C ILE A 25 -3.64 -0.44 -3.54
N TYR A 26 -4.28 -0.04 -2.45
CA TYR A 26 -5.59 0.57 -2.43
C TYR A 26 -5.44 2.07 -2.13
N GLN A 27 -5.90 2.90 -3.07
CA GLN A 27 -5.94 4.35 -2.95
C GLN A 27 -7.26 4.86 -3.53
N ASN A 28 -8.03 5.57 -2.72
CA ASN A 28 -9.22 6.25 -3.22
C ASN A 28 -8.85 7.60 -3.88
N ASN A 29 -9.48 7.91 -5.01
CA ASN A 29 -9.09 9.04 -5.86
C ASN A 29 -9.46 10.39 -5.20
N GLY A 30 -8.48 11.08 -4.63
CA GLY A 30 -8.59 12.49 -4.22
C GLY A 30 -8.46 12.78 -2.73
N SER A 31 -8.14 11.77 -1.90
CA SER A 31 -7.93 11.94 -0.47
C SER A 31 -6.56 12.58 -0.18
N THR A 32 -6.49 13.90 -0.21
CA THR A 32 -5.24 14.66 0.03
C THR A 32 -5.10 15.16 1.46
N GLY A 33 -6.03 14.85 2.36
CA GLY A 33 -6.10 15.40 3.71
C GLY A 33 -6.47 14.37 4.77
N ALA A 34 -6.17 14.71 6.02
CA ALA A 34 -6.38 13.84 7.18
C ALA A 34 -7.86 13.54 7.48
N ASP A 35 -8.79 14.40 7.07
CA ASP A 35 -10.24 14.27 7.28
C ASP A 35 -10.85 13.02 6.63
N TYR A 36 -10.27 12.52 5.55
CA TYR A 36 -10.64 11.24 4.94
C TYR A 36 -10.38 10.06 5.88
N PHE A 37 -9.30 10.13 6.65
CA PHE A 37 -8.79 9.01 7.44
C PHE A 37 -9.54 8.92 8.77
N THR A 38 -10.75 8.35 8.69
CA THR A 38 -11.59 8.02 9.85
C THR A 38 -11.65 6.52 10.05
N ASN A 39 -12.04 6.07 11.25
CA ASN A 39 -12.23 4.65 11.53
C ASN A 39 -13.26 3.99 10.59
N SER A 40 -14.41 4.65 10.38
CA SER A 40 -15.45 4.16 9.46
C SER A 40 -14.96 4.09 8.02
N GLN A 41 -14.14 5.05 7.58
CA GLN A 41 -13.55 5.01 6.24
C GLN A 41 -12.57 3.84 6.11
N GLY A 42 -11.76 3.57 7.14
CA GLY A 42 -10.86 2.42 7.16
C GLY A 42 -11.59 1.07 7.06
N ILE A 43 -12.77 0.96 7.68
CA ILE A 43 -13.63 -0.24 7.54
C ILE A 43 -14.12 -0.37 6.09
N SER A 44 -14.70 0.71 5.54
CA SER A 44 -15.22 0.71 4.16
C SER A 44 -14.12 0.36 3.15
N ASP A 45 -12.97 1.04 3.24
CA ASP A 45 -11.85 0.84 2.34
C ASP A 45 -11.31 -0.59 2.40
N ALA A 46 -11.25 -1.18 3.61
CA ALA A 46 -10.76 -2.55 3.76
C ALA A 46 -11.75 -3.59 3.22
N GLU A 47 -13.06 -3.39 3.36
CA GLU A 47 -14.07 -4.26 2.76
C GLU A 47 -13.99 -4.23 1.23
N ASP A 48 -13.90 -3.02 0.65
CA ASP A 48 -13.74 -2.82 -0.80
C ASP A 48 -12.43 -3.44 -1.31
N ALA A 49 -11.32 -3.20 -0.60
CA ALA A 49 -10.01 -3.74 -0.95
C ALA A 49 -9.98 -5.27 -0.92
N VAL A 50 -10.57 -5.90 0.09
CA VAL A 50 -10.64 -7.36 0.18
C VAL A 50 -11.52 -7.93 -0.94
N ALA A 51 -12.66 -7.31 -1.24
CA ALA A 51 -13.53 -7.74 -2.33
C ALA A 51 -12.82 -7.66 -3.70
N LEU A 52 -12.09 -6.57 -3.95
CA LEU A 52 -11.29 -6.41 -5.17
C LEU A 52 -10.15 -7.42 -5.26
N ALA A 53 -9.42 -7.65 -4.16
CA ALA A 53 -8.35 -8.65 -4.11
C ALA A 53 -8.87 -10.06 -4.44
N ASN A 54 -10.03 -10.43 -3.89
CA ASN A 54 -10.69 -11.70 -4.23
C ASN A 54 -11.08 -11.79 -5.70
N ASN A 55 -11.64 -10.73 -6.26
CA ASN A 55 -12.05 -10.68 -7.68
C ASN A 55 -10.86 -10.76 -8.64
N LEU A 56 -9.70 -10.26 -8.21
CA LEU A 56 -8.44 -10.32 -8.96
C LEU A 56 -7.65 -11.62 -8.69
N ALA A 57 -8.22 -12.55 -7.91
CA ALA A 57 -7.55 -13.79 -7.51
C ALA A 57 -6.16 -13.56 -6.88
N GLN A 58 -6.01 -12.48 -6.11
CA GLN A 58 -4.79 -12.21 -5.36
C GLN A 58 -4.49 -13.41 -4.44
N THR A 59 -3.23 -13.85 -4.42
CA THR A 59 -2.81 -14.98 -3.59
C THR A 59 -3.08 -14.73 -2.10
N ASP A 60 -3.60 -15.73 -1.41
CA ASP A 60 -3.86 -15.71 0.03
C ASP A 60 -2.64 -15.26 0.86
N ASN A 61 -2.90 -14.68 2.03
CA ASN A 61 -1.88 -14.24 3.00
C ASN A 61 -0.86 -13.20 2.48
N THR A 62 -1.14 -12.55 1.34
CA THR A 62 -0.33 -11.44 0.80
C THR A 62 -0.87 -10.08 1.26
N PRO A 63 -0.05 -9.01 1.28
CA PRO A 63 -0.49 -7.71 1.74
C PRO A 63 -1.39 -6.99 0.73
N ILE A 64 -2.27 -6.14 1.26
CA ILE A 64 -2.86 -5.02 0.53
C ILE A 64 -2.33 -3.74 1.16
N TYR A 65 -1.68 -2.90 0.37
CA TYR A 65 -1.11 -1.63 0.81
C TYR A 65 -2.18 -0.52 0.80
N PHE A 66 -2.57 -0.01 1.96
CA PHE A 66 -3.51 1.11 2.05
C PHE A 66 -2.73 2.43 2.04
N ALA A 67 -3.11 3.32 1.13
CA ALA A 67 -2.35 4.53 0.85
C ALA A 67 -2.72 5.72 1.74
N VAL A 68 -1.71 6.28 2.41
CA VAL A 68 -1.71 7.62 3.01
C VAL A 68 -0.83 8.51 2.12
N ASP A 69 -1.41 9.04 1.04
CA ASP A 69 -0.68 9.73 -0.03
C ASP A 69 -0.55 11.24 0.22
N PHE A 70 -0.14 11.62 1.42
CA PHE A 70 0.24 12.98 1.77
C PHE A 70 1.21 13.00 2.96
N ASP A 71 1.89 14.13 3.15
CA ASP A 71 2.83 14.32 4.25
C ASP A 71 2.09 14.66 5.55
N ALA A 72 1.57 13.63 6.23
CA ALA A 72 0.85 13.77 7.50
C ALA A 72 1.77 14.30 8.62
N THR A 73 1.25 15.24 9.39
CA THR A 73 1.86 15.73 10.63
C THR A 73 1.71 14.71 11.75
N ALA A 74 2.47 14.88 12.85
CA ALA A 74 2.39 13.99 14.00
C ALA A 74 0.97 13.92 14.60
N SER A 75 0.25 15.05 14.66
CA SER A 75 -1.15 15.09 15.12
C SER A 75 -2.09 14.39 14.16
N GLU A 76 -1.94 14.57 12.85
CA GLU A 76 -2.78 13.85 11.87
C GLU A 76 -2.52 12.34 11.93
N VAL A 77 -1.27 11.92 12.20
CA VAL A 77 -0.95 10.51 12.43
C VAL A 77 -1.74 9.96 13.61
N THR A 78 -1.72 10.64 14.77
CA THR A 78 -2.41 10.17 15.98
C THR A 78 -3.93 10.27 15.88
N ASP A 79 -4.43 11.35 15.29
CA ASP A 79 -5.84 11.75 15.40
C ASP A 79 -6.68 11.20 14.22
N ASN A 80 -6.04 10.86 13.10
CA ASN A 80 -6.72 10.41 11.89
C ASN A 80 -6.17 9.06 11.38
N ILE A 81 -4.86 8.98 11.13
CA ILE A 81 -4.26 7.80 10.49
C ILE A 81 -4.36 6.55 11.39
N VAL A 82 -4.13 6.69 12.69
CA VAL A 82 -4.30 5.59 13.65
C VAL A 82 -5.74 5.08 13.69
N PRO A 83 -6.78 5.92 13.92
CA PRO A 83 -8.17 5.48 13.84
C PRO A 83 -8.54 4.78 12.52
N TYR A 84 -8.05 5.31 11.39
CA TYR A 84 -8.24 4.68 10.07
C TYR A 84 -7.68 3.26 10.03
N PHE A 85 -6.41 3.07 10.40
CA PHE A 85 -5.79 1.74 10.38
C PHE A 85 -6.38 0.77 11.43
N GLN A 86 -6.95 1.27 12.53
CA GLN A 86 -7.74 0.44 13.44
C GLN A 86 -9.01 -0.09 12.73
N GLY A 87 -9.67 0.74 11.92
CA GLY A 87 -10.80 0.34 11.09
C GLY A 87 -10.41 -0.73 10.07
N VAL A 88 -9.32 -0.49 9.33
CA VAL A 88 -8.76 -1.46 8.38
C VAL A 88 -8.46 -2.81 9.05
N LEU A 89 -7.75 -2.79 10.18
CA LEU A 89 -7.40 -4.00 10.93
C LEU A 89 -8.63 -4.75 11.45
N SER A 90 -9.71 -4.05 11.79
CA SER A 90 -10.95 -4.71 12.24
C SER A 90 -11.56 -5.60 11.16
N VAL A 91 -11.38 -5.25 9.88
CA VAL A 91 -11.82 -6.04 8.73
C VAL A 91 -10.80 -7.13 8.42
N LEU A 92 -9.51 -6.78 8.32
CA LEU A 92 -8.46 -7.75 7.97
C LEU A 92 -8.32 -8.88 9.00
N ASN A 93 -8.59 -8.62 10.28
CA ASN A 93 -8.54 -9.64 11.33
C ASN A 93 -9.86 -10.44 11.47
N ASN A 94 -10.90 -10.11 10.71
CA ASN A 94 -12.16 -10.82 10.74
C ASN A 94 -12.18 -11.88 9.63
N SER A 95 -12.14 -13.16 10.00
CA SER A 95 -12.08 -14.27 9.04
C SER A 95 -13.30 -14.39 8.13
N THR A 96 -14.46 -13.86 8.53
CA THR A 96 -15.65 -13.81 7.66
C THR A 96 -15.52 -12.73 6.59
N LYS A 97 -14.93 -11.58 6.94
CA LYS A 97 -14.74 -10.46 6.00
C LYS A 97 -13.48 -10.63 5.14
N ASN A 98 -12.44 -11.26 5.66
CA ASN A 98 -11.16 -11.52 5.01
C ASN A 98 -10.83 -13.03 5.03
N PRO A 99 -11.56 -13.85 4.26
CA PRO A 99 -11.39 -15.31 4.28
C PRO A 99 -10.01 -15.77 3.76
N ASN A 100 -9.38 -14.99 2.88
CA ASN A 100 -8.07 -15.29 2.28
C ASN A 100 -6.89 -14.78 3.13
N GLY A 101 -7.16 -14.17 4.28
CA GLY A 101 -6.13 -13.76 5.23
C GLY A 101 -5.18 -12.67 4.72
N TYR A 102 -5.64 -11.77 3.83
CA TYR A 102 -4.81 -10.66 3.36
C TYR A 102 -4.27 -9.83 4.52
N ARG A 103 -3.03 -9.37 4.39
CA ARG A 103 -2.30 -8.70 5.46
C ARG A 103 -2.28 -7.19 5.28
N LEU A 104 -2.06 -6.49 6.39
CA LEU A 104 -1.90 -5.04 6.35
C LEU A 104 -0.59 -4.65 5.67
N GLY A 105 -0.70 -3.88 4.58
CA GLY A 105 0.36 -3.05 4.04
C GLY A 105 0.03 -1.56 4.23
N VAL A 106 1.05 -0.75 4.46
CA VAL A 106 0.93 0.71 4.60
C VAL A 106 1.76 1.37 3.51
N TYR A 107 1.16 2.23 2.70
CA TYR A 107 1.89 3.12 1.80
C TYR A 107 1.85 4.55 2.34
N GLY A 108 2.98 5.26 2.34
CA GLY A 108 3.02 6.66 2.75
C GLY A 108 4.42 7.15 3.15
N SER A 109 4.48 8.28 3.84
CA SER A 109 5.74 8.84 4.35
C SER A 109 6.45 7.89 5.32
N ARG A 110 7.75 8.12 5.55
CA ARG A 110 8.52 7.41 6.58
C ARG A 110 7.90 7.56 7.97
N ALA A 111 7.34 8.73 8.29
CA ALA A 111 6.68 8.98 9.57
C ALA A 111 5.44 8.10 9.73
N VAL A 112 4.57 8.05 8.72
CA VAL A 112 3.36 7.21 8.73
C VAL A 112 3.73 5.74 8.80
N CYS A 113 4.61 5.29 7.91
CA CYS A 113 5.04 3.90 7.84
C CYS A 113 5.67 3.47 9.16
N GLY A 114 6.63 4.22 9.70
CA GLY A 114 7.29 3.90 10.96
C GLY A 114 6.32 3.85 12.14
N TYR A 115 5.40 4.81 12.24
CA TYR A 115 4.41 4.84 13.33
C TYR A 115 3.48 3.62 13.29
N ILE A 116 2.90 3.30 12.14
CA ILE A 116 1.95 2.18 12.02
C ILE A 116 2.65 0.81 12.05
N ARG A 117 3.87 0.73 11.52
CA ARG A 117 4.75 -0.45 11.62
C ARG A 117 4.99 -0.82 13.09
N GLY A 118 5.30 0.16 13.94
CA GLY A 118 5.56 -0.05 15.36
C GLY A 118 6.63 -1.12 15.58
N THR A 119 6.33 -2.08 16.47
CA THR A 119 7.25 -3.19 16.83
C THR A 119 6.98 -4.50 16.10
N TYR A 120 6.02 -4.54 15.17
CA TYR A 120 5.70 -5.77 14.42
C TYR A 120 6.89 -6.20 13.55
N SER A 121 6.85 -7.35 12.88
CA SER A 121 7.84 -7.71 11.83
C SER A 121 7.37 -7.28 10.43
N ALA A 122 8.32 -7.14 9.49
CA ALA A 122 8.06 -6.71 8.11
C ALA A 122 7.18 -7.70 7.31
N THR A 123 6.98 -8.92 7.85
CA THR A 123 6.07 -9.93 7.30
C THR A 123 4.72 -9.97 8.00
N THR A 124 4.54 -9.20 9.09
CA THR A 124 3.28 -9.05 9.82
C THR A 124 2.58 -7.74 9.46
N ARG A 125 3.34 -6.63 9.36
CA ARG A 125 2.86 -5.34 8.86
C ARG A 125 3.84 -4.83 7.82
N TYR A 126 3.39 -4.85 6.57
CA TYR A 126 4.21 -4.44 5.44
C TYR A 126 4.22 -2.92 5.31
N THR A 127 5.33 -2.36 4.83
CA THR A 127 5.42 -0.93 4.54
C THR A 127 6.00 -0.67 3.16
N PHE A 128 5.45 0.35 2.53
CA PHE A 128 5.83 0.86 1.23
C PHE A 128 6.08 2.36 1.37
N ILE A 129 7.34 2.72 1.58
CA ILE A 129 7.71 4.10 1.84
C ILE A 129 7.78 4.91 0.56
N VAL A 130 7.37 6.17 0.68
CA VAL A 130 7.65 7.21 -0.31
C VAL A 130 8.97 7.89 0.06
N ASP A 131 9.96 7.78 -0.81
CA ASP A 131 11.28 8.37 -0.61
C ASP A 131 11.41 9.71 -1.32
N ASN A 132 10.81 10.72 -0.70
CA ASN A 132 10.87 12.11 -1.12
C ASN A 132 11.09 13.03 0.10
N SER A 133 10.69 14.30 0.00
CA SER A 133 10.82 15.28 1.07
C SER A 133 9.79 15.15 2.21
N TRP A 134 8.93 14.13 2.20
CA TRP A 134 7.97 13.89 3.28
C TRP A 134 8.66 13.42 4.56
N ARG A 135 8.00 13.65 5.69
CA ARG A 135 8.60 13.54 7.03
C ARG A 135 8.90 12.10 7.44
N GLY A 136 9.82 12.00 8.40
CA GLY A 136 10.10 10.80 9.20
C GLY A 136 11.45 10.17 8.95
N ASP A 137 11.87 9.32 9.88
CA ASP A 137 13.10 8.55 9.86
C ASP A 137 12.74 7.07 10.10
N PHE A 138 12.68 6.29 9.01
CA PHE A 138 12.26 4.91 9.03
C PHE A 138 12.81 4.15 7.83
N ASP A 139 13.62 3.13 8.09
CA ASP A 139 14.32 2.35 7.06
C ASP A 139 14.04 0.83 7.09
N ASP A 140 13.12 0.36 7.95
CA ASP A 140 12.68 -1.05 8.00
C ASP A 140 11.49 -1.33 7.05
N TRP A 141 11.67 -1.00 5.75
CA TRP A 141 10.62 -1.06 4.74
C TRP A 141 10.66 -2.31 3.84
N ASN A 142 9.51 -2.68 3.26
CA ASN A 142 9.41 -3.77 2.28
C ASN A 142 9.58 -3.27 0.85
N LEU A 143 8.99 -2.11 0.56
CA LEU A 143 9.04 -1.43 -0.73
C LEU A 143 9.42 0.03 -0.54
N ARG A 144 10.16 0.58 -1.50
CA ARG A 144 10.56 2.00 -1.51
C ARG A 144 10.35 2.59 -2.90
N GLN A 145 9.48 3.60 -2.99
CA GLN A 145 9.28 4.39 -4.20
C GLN A 145 10.29 5.54 -4.19
N TYR A 146 11.20 5.58 -5.16
CA TYR A 146 12.37 6.49 -5.12
C TYR A 146 12.54 7.36 -6.37
N ASN A 147 11.78 7.10 -7.44
CA ASN A 147 11.77 7.95 -8.62
C ASN A 147 10.34 8.08 -9.13
N PHE A 148 9.93 9.30 -9.42
CA PHE A 148 8.53 9.64 -9.63
C PHE A 148 8.31 10.14 -11.05
N ASN A 149 7.15 9.83 -11.62
CA ASN A 149 6.72 10.36 -12.92
C ASN A 149 7.72 10.12 -14.06
N THR A 150 8.31 8.92 -14.10
CA THR A 150 9.18 8.53 -15.21
C THR A 150 8.34 8.07 -16.38
N LEU A 151 8.50 8.73 -17.52
CA LEU A 151 7.85 8.31 -18.75
C LEU A 151 8.63 7.18 -19.41
N LEU A 152 7.97 6.04 -19.61
CA LEU A 152 8.50 4.90 -20.35
C LEU A 152 7.76 4.72 -21.68
N GLY A 153 8.49 4.31 -22.71
CA GLY A 153 7.96 4.09 -24.06
C GLY A 153 8.00 5.33 -24.95
N THR A 154 7.32 5.25 -26.09
CA THR A 154 7.29 6.29 -27.13
C THR A 154 5.90 6.39 -27.77
N GLY A 155 5.51 7.57 -28.24
CA GLY A 155 4.25 7.78 -28.95
C GLY A 155 3.02 7.50 -28.07
N THR A 156 1.99 6.87 -28.64
CA THR A 156 0.72 6.57 -27.93
C THR A 156 0.85 5.45 -26.89
N GLY A 157 1.94 4.70 -26.88
CA GLY A 157 2.23 3.66 -25.90
C GLY A 157 2.97 4.16 -24.66
N GLN A 158 3.15 5.47 -24.52
CA GLN A 158 3.86 6.05 -23.38
C GLN A 158 3.05 5.91 -22.10
N ILE A 159 3.71 5.42 -21.05
CA ILE A 159 3.12 5.28 -19.71
C ILE A 159 3.96 6.03 -18.69
N ASN A 160 3.29 6.65 -17.73
CA ASN A 160 3.94 7.27 -16.58
C ASN A 160 4.04 6.24 -15.46
N VAL A 161 5.26 6.00 -14.97
CA VAL A 161 5.52 5.04 -13.90
C VAL A 161 6.38 5.67 -12.80
N ASP A 162 6.26 5.11 -11.61
CA ASP A 162 7.19 5.38 -10.52
C ASP A 162 8.11 4.17 -10.33
N TYR A 163 9.37 4.40 -10.00
CA TYR A 163 10.30 3.33 -9.71
C TYR A 163 10.24 2.94 -8.25
N VAL A 164 10.17 1.63 -8.06
CA VAL A 164 10.03 0.99 -6.76
C VAL A 164 11.07 -0.11 -6.65
N GLU A 165 11.77 -0.16 -5.53
CA GLU A 165 12.63 -1.28 -5.16
C GLU A 165 12.03 -2.06 -4.00
N SER A 166 12.41 -3.35 -3.90
CA SER A 166 12.04 -4.21 -2.78
C SER A 166 13.27 -4.51 -1.93
N SER A 167 13.09 -4.50 -0.61
CA SER A 167 14.13 -4.89 0.34
C SER A 167 14.29 -6.41 0.42
N SER A 168 15.24 -6.87 1.24
CA SER A 168 15.43 -8.30 1.54
C SER A 168 14.23 -8.94 2.26
N TYR A 169 13.33 -8.14 2.86
CA TYR A 169 12.09 -8.65 3.47
C TYR A 169 11.01 -9.01 2.44
N GLY A 170 11.16 -8.56 1.20
CA GLY A 170 10.20 -8.76 0.13
C GLY A 170 8.94 -7.89 0.27
N GLY A 171 8.36 -7.49 -0.86
CA GLY A 171 7.13 -6.68 -0.95
C GLY A 171 5.82 -7.47 -0.77
N GLY A 172 5.88 -8.75 -0.43
CA GLY A 172 4.69 -9.61 -0.44
C GLY A 172 4.08 -9.78 -1.83
N GLY A 173 4.90 -9.70 -2.88
CA GLY A 173 4.43 -9.82 -4.25
C GLY A 173 3.87 -11.20 -4.57
N TRP A 174 2.81 -11.23 -5.37
CA TRP A 174 2.14 -12.43 -5.86
C TRP A 174 2.31 -12.57 -7.38
N LYS A 175 1.90 -13.73 -7.91
CA LYS A 175 1.93 -14.04 -9.34
C LYS A 175 0.57 -14.57 -9.77
N GLU A 176 0.19 -14.27 -11.00
CA GLU A 176 -0.88 -14.98 -11.71
C GLU A 176 -0.44 -16.38 -12.13
#